data_AF-A0A1J5PWP7-F1
#
_entry.id   AF-A0A1J5PWP7-F1
#
_cell.length_a   1.000
_cell.length_b   1.000
_cell.length_c   1.000
_cell.angle_alpha   90.00
_cell.angle_beta   90.00
_cell.angle_gamma   90.00
#
_symmetry.space_group_name_H-M   'P 1'
#
loop_
_entity.id
_entity.type
_entity.pdbx_description
1 polymer ?
#
loop_
_entity_poly.entity_id
_entity_poly.type
_entity_poly.pdbx_seq_one_letter_code
_entity_poly.pdbx_strand_id
1 'polypeptide(L)'
;MNQLCADTGRLWIEKLTFDVTAPSTARSPNDAVAEVQELMAQIATEDGFRNAARQELEQMLALLPQARRAALAPDPAAQAMLLDQLAADAILAMTAAMLGANEDDVR
;
A
#
# COMPACT_ATOMS: atom_id res chain seq x y z
N MET A 1 21.33 -38.03 -6.46
CA MET A 1 21.47 -36.60 -6.09
C MET A 1 20.65 -36.25 -4.84
N ASN A 2 20.56 -37.11 -3.81
CA ASN A 2 19.73 -36.83 -2.61
C ASN A 2 20.37 -37.29 -1.28
N GLN A 3 21.67 -37.59 -1.28
CA GLN A 3 22.38 -38.09 -0.08
C GLN A 3 23.25 -37.03 0.61
N LEU A 4 23.52 -35.88 -0.03
CA LEU A 4 24.38 -34.83 0.54
C LEU A 4 23.64 -33.86 1.47
N CYS A 5 22.31 -33.70 1.30
CA CYS A 5 21.51 -32.75 2.07
C CYS A 5 21.17 -33.23 3.50
N ALA A 6 21.21 -34.54 3.75
CA ALA A 6 20.89 -35.10 5.07
C ALA A 6 22.00 -34.85 6.12
N ASP A 7 23.27 -34.83 5.70
CA ASP A 7 24.41 -34.77 6.64
C ASP A 7 24.76 -33.36 7.14
N THR A 8 24.30 -32.31 6.45
CA THR A 8 24.74 -30.92 6.75
C THR A 8 23.71 -30.10 7.51
N GLY A 9 22.49 -30.63 7.71
CA GLY A 9 21.38 -29.91 8.34
C GLY A 9 20.96 -28.62 7.62
N ARG A 10 21.41 -28.42 6.38
CA ARG A 10 21.22 -27.20 5.59
C ARG A 10 20.62 -27.56 4.25
N LEU A 11 19.38 -27.13 4.03
CA LEU A 11 18.66 -27.27 2.77
C LEU A 11 18.99 -26.07 1.88
N TRP A 12 19.52 -26.33 0.69
CA TRP A 12 19.74 -25.29 -0.31
C TRP A 12 18.51 -25.15 -1.20
N ILE A 13 17.81 -24.02 -1.11
CA ILE A 13 16.64 -23.71 -1.95
C ILE A 13 17.15 -22.97 -3.19
N GLU A 14 17.17 -23.63 -4.35
CA GLU A 14 17.67 -23.04 -5.60
C GLU A 14 16.71 -22.04 -6.22
N LYS A 15 15.41 -22.27 -6.10
CA LYS A 15 14.37 -21.40 -6.65
C LYS A 15 13.10 -21.53 -5.82
N LEU A 16 12.58 -20.39 -5.41
CA LEU A 16 11.35 -20.30 -4.67
C LEU A 16 10.40 -19.38 -5.44
N THR A 17 9.24 -19.91 -5.81
CA THR A 17 8.18 -19.16 -6.49
C THR A 17 7.02 -19.04 -5.52
N PHE A 18 6.66 -17.81 -5.15
CA PHE A 18 5.44 -17.56 -4.40
C PHE A 18 4.32 -17.29 -5.40
N ASP A 19 3.33 -18.18 -5.41
CA ASP A 19 2.06 -17.93 -6.10
C ASP A 19 1.09 -17.34 -5.07
N VAL A 20 1.20 -16.02 -4.87
CA VAL A 20 0.35 -15.30 -3.91
C VAL A 20 -0.87 -14.80 -4.65
N THR A 21 -2.01 -15.43 -4.37
CA THR A 21 -3.32 -14.91 -4.76
C THR A 21 -3.79 -13.94 -3.69
N ALA A 22 -4.30 -12.77 -4.09
CA ALA A 22 -4.97 -11.90 -3.13
C ALA A 22 -6.11 -12.69 -2.45
N PRO A 23 -6.26 -12.61 -1.11
CA PRO A 23 -7.40 -13.23 -0.45
C PRO A 23 -8.65 -12.69 -1.12
N SER A 24 -9.53 -13.59 -1.58
CA SER A 24 -10.81 -13.17 -2.13
C SER A 24 -11.56 -12.47 -1.00
N THR A 25 -11.66 -11.15 -1.07
CA THR A 25 -12.51 -10.33 -0.20
C THR A 25 -13.96 -10.63 -0.53
N ALA A 26 -14.41 -11.84 -0.19
CA ALA A 26 -15.82 -12.11 -0.01
C ALA A 26 -16.25 -11.26 1.18
N ARG A 27 -16.77 -10.08 0.86
CA ARG A 27 -17.20 -9.08 1.83
C ARG A 27 -18.17 -9.72 2.80
N SER A 28 -17.73 -9.94 4.03
CA SER A 28 -18.66 -10.28 5.10
C SER A 28 -19.59 -9.08 5.27
N PRO A 29 -20.92 -9.27 5.30
CA PRO A 29 -21.88 -8.17 5.36
C PRO A 29 -21.84 -7.34 6.67
N ASN A 30 -20.85 -7.57 7.53
CA ASN A 30 -20.58 -6.88 8.80
C ASN A 30 -19.10 -6.53 8.99
N ASP A 31 -18.33 -6.43 7.89
CA ASP A 31 -16.91 -6.10 7.97
C ASP A 31 -16.72 -4.59 8.20
N ALA A 32 -16.62 -4.19 9.47
CA ALA A 32 -16.38 -2.81 9.87
C ALA A 32 -15.12 -2.22 9.22
N VAL A 33 -14.11 -3.05 8.91
CA VAL A 33 -12.89 -2.56 8.25
C VAL A 33 -13.16 -2.23 6.78
N ALA A 34 -14.02 -3.00 6.11
CA ALA A 34 -14.47 -2.67 4.75
C ALA A 34 -15.31 -1.38 4.70
N GLU A 35 -16.13 -1.11 5.72
CA GLU A 35 -16.87 0.16 5.83
C GLU A 35 -15.93 1.35 6.01
N VAL A 36 -14.90 1.21 6.86
CA VAL A 36 -13.89 2.27 7.04
C VAL A 36 -13.09 2.51 5.76
N GLN A 37 -12.74 1.45 5.03
CA GLN A 37 -12.08 1.57 3.74
C GLN A 37 -12.91 2.40 2.75
N GLU A 38 -14.22 2.12 2.65
CA GLU A 38 -15.11 2.89 1.77
C GLU A 38 -15.27 4.34 2.20
N LEU A 39 -15.45 4.59 3.49
CA LEU A 39 -15.54 5.95 4.03
C LEU A 39 -14.28 6.75 3.68
N MET A 40 -13.10 6.14 3.80
CA MET A 40 -11.84 6.81 3.54
C MET A 40 -11.61 7.05 2.04
N ALA A 41 -12.08 6.13 1.19
CA ALA A 41 -12.14 6.33 -0.24
C ALA A 41 -13.07 7.51 -0.62
N GLN A 42 -14.20 7.67 0.07
CA GLN A 42 -15.09 8.81 -0.13
C GLN A 42 -14.40 10.12 0.29
N ILE A 43 -13.80 10.17 1.49
CA ILE A 43 -13.07 11.34 1.99
C ILE A 43 -11.95 11.74 1.02
N ALA A 44 -11.23 10.78 0.43
CA ALA A 44 -10.17 11.05 -0.53
C ALA A 44 -10.65 11.76 -1.81
N THR A 45 -11.96 11.69 -2.11
CA THR A 45 -12.58 12.41 -3.23
C THR A 45 -13.07 13.81 -2.88
N GLU A 46 -13.16 14.15 -1.59
CA GLU A 46 -13.64 15.45 -1.15
C GLU A 46 -12.68 16.58 -1.53
N ASP A 47 -13.21 17.68 -2.05
CA ASP A 47 -12.41 18.82 -2.53
C ASP A 47 -11.51 19.40 -1.44
N GLY A 48 -12.00 19.48 -0.20
CA GLY A 48 -11.24 19.98 0.94
C GLY A 48 -10.00 19.11 1.20
N PHE A 49 -10.18 17.80 1.26
CA PHE A 49 -9.10 16.84 1.42
C PHE A 49 -8.13 16.89 0.24
N ARG A 50 -8.64 16.85 -1.00
CA ARG A 50 -7.80 16.89 -2.21
C ARG A 50 -6.98 18.17 -2.31
N ASN A 51 -7.54 19.31 -1.93
CA ASN A 51 -6.82 20.58 -1.93
C ASN A 51 -5.71 20.62 -0.89
N ALA A 52 -5.97 20.17 0.34
CA ALA A 52 -4.97 20.07 1.38
C ALA A 52 -3.85 19.09 1.00
N ALA A 53 -4.20 17.89 0.51
CA ALA A 53 -3.25 16.86 0.13
C ALA A 53 -2.38 17.29 -1.07
N ARG A 54 -2.95 18.03 -2.03
CA ARG A 54 -2.18 18.62 -3.13
C ARG A 54 -1.17 19.66 -2.63
N GLN A 55 -1.59 20.56 -1.75
CA GLN A 55 -0.70 21.57 -1.16
C GLN A 55 0.45 20.93 -0.38
N GLU A 56 0.17 19.85 0.35
CA GLU A 56 1.21 19.10 1.07
C GLU A 56 2.18 18.43 0.10
N LEU A 57 1.65 17.77 -0.95
CA LEU A 57 2.49 17.15 -1.99
C LEU A 57 3.39 18.18 -2.68
N GLU A 58 2.87 19.38 -2.98
CA GLU A 58 3.65 20.49 -3.56
C GLU A 58 4.79 20.93 -2.63
N GLN A 59 4.51 21.06 -1.33
CA GLN A 59 5.52 21.40 -0.32
C GLN A 59 6.60 20.32 -0.23
N MET A 60 6.22 19.03 -0.20
CA MET A 60 7.17 17.92 -0.18
C MET A 60 8.03 17.88 -1.44
N LEU A 61 7.43 18.07 -2.62
CA LEU A 61 8.15 18.13 -3.89
C LEU A 61 9.10 19.33 -3.94
N ALA A 62 8.76 20.47 -3.34
CA ALA A 62 9.62 21.65 -3.28
C ALA A 62 10.94 21.37 -2.53
N LEU A 63 10.92 20.50 -1.52
CA LEU A 63 12.11 20.10 -0.75
C LEU A 63 13.08 19.20 -1.54
N LEU A 64 12.64 18.61 -2.65
CA LEU A 64 13.48 17.73 -3.47
C LEU A 64 14.38 18.52 -4.44
N PRO A 65 15.59 18.01 -4.75
CA PRO A 65 16.38 18.53 -5.86
C PRO A 65 15.60 18.49 -7.18
N GLN A 66 15.82 19.47 -8.06
CA GLN A 66 15.06 19.62 -9.32
C GLN A 66 15.02 18.33 -10.17
N ALA A 67 16.14 17.61 -10.29
CA ALA A 67 16.20 16.35 -11.04
C ALA A 67 15.29 15.26 -10.47
N ARG A 68 15.17 15.16 -9.14
CA ARG A 68 14.28 14.19 -8.48
C ARG A 68 12.82 14.60 -8.59
N ARG A 69 12.55 15.90 -8.44
CA ARG A 69 11.21 16.46 -8.61
C ARG A 69 10.68 16.22 -10.02
N ALA A 70 11.49 16.51 -11.04
CA ALA A 70 11.11 16.32 -12.45
C ALA A 70 10.89 14.85 -12.81
N ALA A 71 11.55 13.91 -12.12
CA ALA A 71 11.33 12.48 -12.33
C ALA A 71 10.02 11.97 -11.69
N LEU A 72 9.60 12.57 -10.57
CA LEU A 72 8.39 12.15 -9.82
C LEU A 72 7.12 12.86 -10.30
N ALA A 73 7.23 14.16 -10.61
CA ALA A 73 6.13 15.02 -11.04
C ALA A 73 6.62 15.93 -12.18
N PRO A 74 6.79 15.37 -13.39
CA PRO A 74 7.25 16.14 -14.56
C PRO A 74 6.25 17.22 -14.99
N ASP A 75 4.96 16.99 -14.77
CA ASP A 75 3.87 17.88 -15.15
C ASP A 75 2.70 17.81 -14.14
N PRO A 76 1.72 18.73 -14.22
CA PRO A 76 0.58 18.75 -13.30
C PRO A 76 -0.30 17.49 -13.35
N ALA A 77 -0.37 16.80 -14.49
CA ALA A 77 -1.16 15.58 -14.61
C ALA A 77 -0.48 14.41 -13.88
N ALA A 78 0.85 14.28 -14.01
CA ALA A 78 1.65 13.30 -13.28
C ALA A 78 1.59 13.56 -11.77
N GLN A 79 1.57 14.81 -11.33
CA GLN A 79 1.39 15.15 -9.92
C GLN A 79 0.01 14.75 -9.39
N ALA A 80 -1.06 14.95 -10.19
CA ALA A 80 -2.40 14.50 -9.82
C ALA A 80 -2.48 12.97 -9.73
N MET A 81 -1.88 12.24 -10.68
CA MET A 81 -1.79 10.79 -10.64
C MET A 81 -1.01 10.30 -9.42
N LEU A 82 0.09 10.96 -9.07
CA LEU A 82 0.87 10.65 -7.88
C LEU A 82 0.03 10.83 -6.60
N LEU A 83 -0.76 11.91 -6.53
CA LEU A 83 -1.65 12.15 -5.41
C LEU A 83 -2.72 11.06 -5.27
N ASP A 84 -3.34 10.66 -6.39
CA ASP A 84 -4.36 9.60 -6.39
C ASP A 84 -3.76 8.24 -5.98
N GLN A 85 -2.56 7.92 -6.46
CA GLN A 85 -1.83 6.71 -6.06
C GLN A 85 -1.51 6.71 -4.56
N LEU A 86 -0.97 7.81 -4.05
CA LEU A 86 -0.65 7.95 -2.62
C LEU A 86 -1.89 7.82 -1.74
N ALA A 87 -3.03 8.38 -2.16
CA ALA A 87 -4.28 8.24 -1.44
C ALA A 87 -4.77 6.78 -1.40
N ALA A 88 -4.72 6.08 -2.54
CA ALA A 88 -5.10 4.66 -2.62
C ALA A 88 -4.18 3.78 -1.75
N ASP A 89 -2.86 4.01 -1.82
CA ASP A 89 -1.87 3.27 -1.04
C ASP A 89 -2.03 3.53 0.46
N ALA A 90 -2.34 4.76 0.87
CA ALA A 90 -2.59 5.11 2.26
C ALA A 90 -3.83 4.39 2.81
N ILE A 91 -4.93 4.36 2.04
CA ILE A 91 -6.15 3.63 2.41
C ILE A 91 -5.84 2.14 2.57
N LEU A 92 -5.11 1.54 1.61
CA LEU A 92 -4.74 0.13 1.66
C LEU A 92 -3.85 -0.18 2.88
N ALA A 93 -2.83 0.63 3.13
CA ALA A 93 -1.92 0.44 4.25
C ALA A 93 -2.64 0.56 5.60
N MET A 94 -3.56 1.51 5.73
CA MET A 94 -4.37 1.69 6.92
C MET A 94 -5.34 0.51 7.16
N THR A 95 -6.01 0.02 6.11
CA THR A 95 -6.88 -1.16 6.17
C THR A 95 -6.09 -2.41 6.56
N ALA A 96 -4.90 -2.61 5.97
CA ALA A 96 -4.02 -3.72 6.33
C ALA A 96 -3.57 -3.66 7.79
N ALA A 97 -3.23 -2.46 8.29
CA ALA A 97 -2.88 -2.27 9.69
C ALA A 97 -4.04 -2.58 10.64
N MET A 98 -5.28 -2.21 10.28
CA MET A 98 -6.48 -2.56 11.07
C MET A 98 -6.75 -4.06 11.07
N LEU A 99 -6.59 -4.76 9.93
CA LEU A 99 -6.72 -6.22 9.89
C LEU A 99 -5.66 -6.90 10.77
N GLY A 100 -4.40 -6.50 10.66
CA GLY A 100 -3.30 -7.06 11.46
C GLY A 100 -3.47 -6.83 12.96
N ALA A 101 -3.98 -5.65 13.37
CA ALA A 101 -4.29 -5.36 14.77
C ALA A 101 -5.38 -6.29 15.34
N ASN A 102 -6.35 -6.71 14.52
CA ASN A 102 -7.39 -7.65 14.94
C ASN A 102 -6.89 -9.10 15.05
N GLU A 103 -5.81 -9.48 14.35
CA GLU A 103 -5.24 -10.82 14.44
C GLU A 103 -4.40 -11.03 15.71
N ASP A 104 -3.76 -9.98 16.23
CA ASP A 104 -2.93 -10.03 17.44
C ASP A 104 -3.76 -10.03 18.74
N ASP A 105 -5.01 -9.55 18.72
CA ASP A 105 -5.89 -9.46 19.91
C ASP A 105 -6.58 -10.81 20.26
N VAL A 106 -6.34 -11.87 19.48
CA VAL A 106 -6.93 -13.22 19.66
C VAL A 106 -5.89 -14.25 20.17
N ARG A 107 -4.68 -13.83 20.55
CA ARG A 107 -3.61 -14.72 21.05
C ARG A 107 -3.33 -14.60 22.55
#